data_AF-A0A3R6KHX7-F1
#
_entry.id   AF-A0A3R6KHX7-F1
#
_cell.length_a   1.000
_cell.length_b   1.000
_cell.length_c   1.000
_cell.angle_alpha   90.00
_cell.angle_beta   90.00
_cell.angle_gamma   90.00
#
_symmetry.space_group_name_H-M   'P 1'
#
loop_
_entity.id
_entity.type
_entity.pdbx_description
1 polymer ?
#
loop_
_entity_poly.entity_id
_entity_poly.type
_entity_poly.pdbx_seq_one_letter_code
_entity_poly.pdbx_strand_id
1 'polypeptide(L)'
;MGKPIERNWTQSKGILKFFPYEGAACLVPQTMKPAADGNGMKIVPAGTPFPSNDDSCLGYLLEDVDVTQGDAPGTYVYQGTIDWEKVKSLSITEKARKATPRVTFYGAEKLTQA
;
A
#
# COMPACT_ATOMS: atom_id res chain seq x y z
N MET A 1 18.53 11.77 25.42
CA MET A 1 19.00 10.56 24.71
C MET A 1 18.10 10.36 23.51
N GLY A 2 18.63 10.51 22.28
CA GLY A 2 17.86 10.26 21.07
C GLY A 2 17.45 8.79 21.01
N LYS A 3 16.19 8.51 20.64
CA LYS A 3 15.71 7.13 20.52
C LYS A 3 16.60 6.37 19.53
N PRO A 4 17.00 5.12 19.82
CA PRO A 4 17.73 4.30 18.87
C PRO A 4 16.94 4.17 17.56
N ILE A 5 17.61 4.30 16.42
CA ILE A 5 17.00 4.04 15.11
C ILE A 5 16.83 2.53 14.98
N GLU A 6 15.62 2.04 15.22
CA GLU A 6 15.26 0.64 15.02
C GLU A 6 15.18 0.34 13.52
N ARG A 7 16.14 -0.43 13.00
CA ARG A 7 16.08 -0.99 11.64
C ARG A 7 15.65 -2.45 11.73
N ASN A 8 14.41 -2.74 11.33
CA ASN A 8 13.91 -4.11 11.26
C ASN A 8 14.49 -4.82 10.04
N TRP A 9 15.38 -5.78 10.27
CA TRP A 9 16.09 -6.57 9.25
C TRP A 9 15.30 -7.82 8.77
N THR A 10 13.99 -7.83 8.99
CA THR A 10 13.10 -8.87 8.46
C THR A 10 12.89 -8.66 6.96
N GLN A 11 12.60 -9.73 6.20
CA GLN A 11 12.12 -9.59 4.82
C GLN A 11 10.96 -8.59 4.80
N SER A 12 10.98 -7.65 3.86
CA SER A 12 9.90 -6.68 3.68
C SER A 12 8.58 -7.45 3.61
N LYS A 13 7.59 -7.05 4.40
CA LYS A 13 6.26 -7.67 4.35
C LYS A 13 5.63 -7.31 3.00
N GLY A 14 5.93 -8.10 1.97
CA GLY A 14 5.30 -7.95 0.66
C GLY A 14 3.81 -8.24 0.79
N ILE A 15 2.98 -7.44 0.13
CA ILE A 15 1.52 -7.56 0.19
C ILE A 15 0.97 -8.72 -0.65
N LEU A 16 1.79 -9.28 -1.53
CA LEU A 16 1.36 -10.29 -2.47
C LEU A 16 1.14 -11.63 -1.76
N LYS A 17 0.08 -12.33 -2.20
CA LYS A 17 -0.13 -13.74 -1.90
C LYS A 17 0.64 -14.64 -2.87
N PHE A 18 0.66 -14.25 -4.14
CA PHE A 18 1.31 -14.96 -5.23
C PHE A 18 2.24 -14.02 -6.00
N PHE A 19 3.39 -14.54 -6.43
CA PHE A 19 4.39 -13.79 -7.21
C PHE A 19 3.95 -13.29 -8.59
N PRO A 20 2.98 -13.88 -9.33
CA PRO A 20 2.48 -13.25 -10.55
C PRO A 20 1.70 -11.97 -10.21
N TYR A 21 2.30 -10.82 -10.54
CA TYR A 21 1.68 -9.50 -10.48
C TYR A 21 2.18 -8.64 -11.64
N GLU A 22 1.38 -7.65 -12.02
CA GLU A 22 1.80 -6.56 -12.88
C GLU A 22 1.70 -5.26 -12.07
N GLY A 23 2.83 -4.57 -11.99
CA GLY A 23 2.95 -3.29 -11.31
C GLY A 23 3.33 -2.18 -12.28
N ALA A 24 2.99 -0.95 -11.92
CA ALA A 24 3.41 0.24 -12.63
C ALA A 24 4.14 1.19 -11.67
N ALA A 25 5.19 1.82 -12.19
CA ALA A 25 5.95 2.81 -11.44
C ALA A 25 5.09 4.06 -11.19
N CYS A 26 5.22 4.64 -10.00
CA CYS A 26 4.54 5.86 -9.61
C CYS A 26 5.42 6.73 -8.74
N LEU A 27 5.09 8.02 -8.69
CA LEU A 27 5.62 8.95 -7.71
C LEU A 27 4.62 9.04 -6.56
N VAL A 28 5.01 8.59 -5.37
CA VAL A 28 4.18 8.66 -4.17
C VAL A 28 4.40 10.03 -3.52
N PRO A 29 3.37 10.89 -3.46
CA PRO A 29 3.54 12.21 -2.91
C PRO A 29 3.60 12.18 -1.39
N GLN A 30 4.35 13.11 -0.79
CA GLN A 30 4.44 13.24 0.67
C GLN A 30 3.07 13.49 1.33
N THR A 31 2.11 14.05 0.58
CA THR A 31 0.74 14.32 1.04
C THR A 31 -0.03 13.06 1.44
N MET A 32 0.36 11.88 0.93
CA MET A 32 -0.24 10.59 1.30
C MET A 32 0.05 10.20 2.76
N LYS A 33 1.12 10.73 3.36
CA LYS A 33 1.46 10.55 4.77
C LYS A 33 1.81 11.90 5.40
N PRO A 34 0.81 12.71 5.78
CA PRO A 34 1.05 14.07 6.27
C PRO A 34 1.76 14.08 7.63
N ALA A 35 1.43 13.13 8.51
CA ALA A 35 2.00 12.99 9.84
C ALA A 35 3.18 12.01 9.85
N ALA A 36 4.29 12.46 10.45
CA ALA A 36 5.41 11.59 10.75
C ALA A 36 5.05 10.62 11.89
N ASP A 37 5.67 9.45 11.89
CA ASP A 37 5.58 8.50 12.98
C ASP A 37 6.35 8.98 14.23
N GLY A 38 6.33 8.16 15.29
CA GLY A 38 7.03 8.47 16.55
C GLY A 38 8.56 8.58 16.44
N ASN A 39 9.12 8.27 15.27
CA ASN A 39 10.53 8.33 14.92
C ASN A 39 10.84 9.47 13.92
N GLY A 40 9.83 10.25 13.51
CA GLY A 40 9.98 11.35 12.56
C GLY A 40 9.95 10.94 11.09
N MET A 41 9.61 9.68 10.78
CA MET A 41 9.56 9.15 9.42
C MET A 41 8.14 9.21 8.85
N LYS A 42 8.02 9.56 7.57
CA LYS A 42 6.75 9.53 6.84
C LYS A 42 6.75 8.32 5.92
N ILE A 43 6.35 7.18 6.46
CA ILE A 43 6.24 5.94 5.69
C ILE A 43 4.79 5.73 5.25
N VAL A 44 4.58 5.65 3.93
CA VAL A 44 3.34 5.16 3.33
C VAL A 44 3.42 3.64 3.29
N PRO A 45 2.52 2.91 3.98
CA PRO A 45 2.64 1.47 4.10
C PRO A 45 2.27 0.75 2.78
N ALA A 46 2.89 -0.40 2.55
CA ALA A 46 2.56 -1.31 1.46
C ALA A 46 1.08 -1.72 1.56
N GLY A 47 0.38 -1.78 0.43
CA GLY A 47 -1.04 -2.09 0.36
C GLY A 47 -1.93 -0.85 0.44
N THR A 48 -1.36 0.34 0.57
CA THR A 48 -2.11 1.60 0.47
C THR A 48 -2.67 1.76 -0.95
N PRO A 49 -3.98 2.06 -1.10
CA PRO A 49 -4.59 2.41 -2.39
C PRO A 49 -3.91 3.63 -3.01
N PHE A 50 -3.60 3.58 -4.30
CA PHE A 50 -2.94 4.66 -5.03
C PHE A 50 -3.72 5.03 -6.29
N PRO A 51 -3.83 6.33 -6.65
CA PRO A 51 -3.42 7.52 -5.90
C PRO A 51 -4.41 7.94 -4.79
N SER A 52 -5.59 7.34 -4.78
CA SER A 52 -6.68 7.65 -3.86
C SER A 52 -7.36 6.36 -3.39
N ASN A 53 -8.14 6.48 -2.32
CA ASN A 53 -8.87 5.38 -1.71
C ASN A 53 -10.36 5.40 -2.10
N ASP A 54 -10.63 5.68 -3.37
CA ASP A 54 -11.96 5.84 -3.94
C ASP A 54 -12.04 5.18 -5.32
N ASP A 55 -13.03 5.55 -6.13
CA ASP A 55 -13.26 5.02 -7.48
C ASP A 55 -12.12 5.34 -8.47
N SER A 56 -11.19 6.24 -8.09
CA SER A 56 -9.98 6.58 -8.86
C SER A 56 -8.74 5.78 -8.44
N CYS A 57 -8.88 4.76 -7.59
CA CYS A 57 -7.81 3.84 -7.24
C CYS A 57 -7.34 3.05 -8.48
N LEU A 58 -6.05 3.16 -8.79
CA LEU A 58 -5.38 2.45 -9.89
C LEU A 58 -4.72 1.14 -9.42
N GLY A 59 -4.44 1.01 -8.12
CA GLY A 59 -3.80 -0.16 -7.56
C GLY A 59 -3.33 0.05 -6.13
N TYR A 60 -2.46 -0.85 -5.66
CA TYR A 60 -1.99 -0.86 -4.28
C TYR A 60 -0.47 -0.87 -4.21
N LEU A 61 0.13 -0.07 -3.34
CA LEU A 61 1.59 0.00 -3.21
C LEU A 61 2.19 -1.37 -2.88
N LEU A 62 3.19 -1.79 -3.65
CA LEU A 62 3.84 -3.09 -3.48
C LEU A 62 4.65 -3.18 -2.17
N GLU A 63 5.32 -2.07 -1.84
CA GLU A 63 6.26 -1.94 -0.73
C GLU A 63 6.00 -0.65 0.06
N ASP A 64 6.59 -0.57 1.24
CA ASP A 64 6.58 0.64 2.06
C ASP A 64 7.40 1.73 1.34
N VAL A 65 6.83 2.93 1.22
CA VAL A 65 7.49 4.05 0.56
C VAL A 65 7.79 5.15 1.57
N ASP A 66 9.07 5.49 1.70
CA ASP A 66 9.56 6.56 2.57
C ASP A 66 9.49 7.92 1.85
N VAL A 67 8.54 8.76 2.28
CA VAL A 67 8.34 10.12 1.78
C VAL A 67 8.81 11.18 2.79
N THR A 68 9.73 10.82 3.70
CA THR A 68 10.20 11.73 4.76
C THR A 68 10.89 12.98 4.20
N GLN A 69 11.61 12.84 3.08
CA GLN A 69 12.39 13.90 2.45
C GLN A 69 11.73 14.46 1.17
N GLY A 70 10.45 14.17 0.95
CA GLY A 70 9.69 14.60 -0.23
C GLY A 70 9.06 13.42 -0.97
N ASP A 71 8.63 13.68 -2.20
CA ASP A 71 7.99 12.68 -3.04
C ASP A 71 8.99 11.58 -3.43
N ALA A 72 8.56 10.32 -3.32
CA ALA A 72 9.45 9.18 -3.50
C ALA A 72 8.92 8.22 -4.58
N PRO A 73 9.81 7.57 -5.34
CA PRO A 73 9.41 6.57 -6.31
C PRO A 73 8.87 5.33 -5.60
N GLY A 74 7.78 4.78 -6.13
CA GLY A 74 7.20 3.52 -5.67
C GLY A 74 6.59 2.75 -6.83
N THR A 75 6.05 1.57 -6.53
CA THR A 75 5.37 0.73 -7.51
C THR A 75 4.00 0.37 -6.95
N TYR A 76 2.94 0.62 -7.72
CA TYR A 76 1.61 0.10 -7.40
C TYR A 76 1.31 -1.14 -8.23
N VAL A 77 0.65 -2.12 -7.61
CA VAL A 77 0.16 -3.34 -8.25
C VAL A 77 -1.24 -3.06 -8.78
N TYR A 78 -1.42 -3.11 -10.10
CA TYR A 78 -2.73 -2.96 -10.75
C TYR A 78 -3.36 -4.30 -11.13
N GLN A 79 -2.57 -5.38 -11.16
CA GLN A 79 -3.04 -6.73 -11.45
C GLN A 79 -2.26 -7.73 -10.60
N GLY A 80 -2.96 -8.67 -9.96
CA GLY A 80 -2.33 -9.69 -9.11
C GLY A 80 -3.19 -10.09 -7.93
N THR A 81 -2.61 -10.88 -7.03
CA THR A 81 -3.31 -11.33 -5.82
C THR A 81 -2.65 -10.77 -4.57
N ILE A 82 -3.41 -10.00 -3.79
CA ILE A 82 -2.99 -9.39 -2.52
C ILE A 82 -3.50 -10.27 -1.37
N ASP A 83 -2.65 -10.50 -0.37
CA ASP A 83 -3.02 -11.22 0.85
C ASP A 83 -3.77 -10.29 1.82
N TRP A 84 -5.07 -10.53 2.03
CA TRP A 84 -5.91 -9.68 2.87
C TRP A 84 -5.41 -9.58 4.31
N GLU A 85 -4.87 -10.66 4.86
CA GLU A 85 -4.38 -10.69 6.24
C GLU A 85 -3.23 -9.70 6.48
N LYS A 86 -2.48 -9.36 5.43
CA LYS A 86 -1.37 -8.41 5.49
C LYS A 86 -1.81 -6.95 5.35
N VAL A 87 -2.96 -6.70 4.70
CA VAL A 87 -3.44 -5.36 4.38
C VAL A 87 -4.70 -4.94 5.14
N LYS A 88 -5.35 -5.86 5.87
CA LYS A 88 -6.58 -5.59 6.63
C LYS A 88 -6.45 -4.53 7.72
N SER A 89 -5.23 -4.23 8.17
CA SER A 89 -4.98 -3.14 9.12
C SER A 89 -5.02 -1.75 8.45
N LEU A 90 -5.05 -1.70 7.12
CA LEU A 90 -5.15 -0.48 6.34
C LEU A 90 -6.61 -0.15 6.05
N SER A 91 -6.93 1.14 6.00
CA SER A 91 -8.29 1.64 5.76
C SER A 91 -8.69 1.54 4.28
N ILE A 92 -8.61 0.37 3.65
CA ILE A 92 -8.97 0.18 2.23
C ILE A 92 -10.49 0.22 2.07
N THR A 93 -11.03 1.14 1.27
CA THR A 93 -12.47 1.22 1.01
C THR A 93 -12.93 0.17 0.00
N GLU A 94 -14.22 -0.18 0.06
CA GLU A 94 -14.83 -1.06 -0.95
C GLU A 94 -14.81 -0.43 -2.35
N LYS A 95 -14.89 0.90 -2.45
CA LYS A 95 -14.81 1.65 -3.71
C LYS A 95 -13.47 1.43 -4.40
N ALA A 96 -12.36 1.56 -3.65
CA ALA A 96 -11.04 1.29 -4.17
C ALA A 96 -10.91 -0.15 -4.68
N ARG A 97 -11.45 -1.13 -3.95
CA ARG A 97 -11.45 -2.54 -4.36
C ARG A 97 -12.29 -2.80 -5.61
N LYS A 98 -13.40 -2.07 -5.79
CA LYS A 98 -14.25 -2.14 -7.00
C LYS A 98 -13.56 -1.49 -8.21
N ALA A 99 -12.82 -0.41 -8.00
CA ALA A 99 -12.06 0.28 -9.05
C ALA A 99 -10.91 -0.56 -9.64
N THR A 100 -10.40 -1.55 -8.89
CA THR A 100 -9.30 -2.43 -9.30
C THR A 100 -9.78 -3.87 -9.59
N PRO A 101 -10.54 -4.13 -10.67
CA PRO A 101 -11.12 -5.46 -10.94
C PRO A 101 -10.07 -6.54 -11.24
N ARG A 102 -8.85 -6.13 -11.60
CA ARG A 102 -7.72 -7.03 -11.89
C ARG A 102 -6.92 -7.42 -10.65
N VAL A 103 -7.22 -6.81 -9.50
CA VAL A 103 -6.61 -7.14 -8.21
C VAL A 103 -7.56 -8.04 -7.42
N THR A 104 -7.08 -9.22 -7.07
CA THR A 104 -7.83 -10.15 -6.22
C THR A 104 -7.32 -10.08 -4.79
N PHE A 105 -8.22 -9.88 -3.83
CA PHE A 105 -7.88 -9.96 -2.41
C PHE A 105 -8.14 -11.38 -1.88
N TYR A 106 -7.07 -12.10 -1.60
CA TYR A 106 -7.14 -13.46 -1.08
C TYR A 106 -7.53 -13.44 0.41
N GLY A 107 -8.63 -14.10 0.75
CA GLY A 107 -9.14 -14.18 2.12
C GLY A 107 -9.96 -12.98 2.58
N ALA A 108 -10.23 -11.99 1.72
CA ALA A 108 -11.17 -10.92 2.02
C ALA A 108 -12.62 -11.36 1.83
N GLU A 109 -13.53 -10.75 2.58
CA GLU A 109 -14.96 -10.87 2.28
C GLU A 109 -15.24 -10.38 0.86
N LYS A 110 -16.15 -11.10 0.18
CA LYS A 110 -16.59 -10.75 -1.16
C LYS A 110 -17.25 -9.37 -1.11
N LEU A 111 -16.89 -8.51 -2.04
CA LEU A 111 -17.57 -7.24 -2.22
C LEU A 111 -19.03 -7.54 -2.55
N THR A 112 -19.96 -6.91 -1.84
CA THR A 112 -21.37 -6.92 -2.23
C THR A 112 -21.48 -6.19 -3.57
N GLN A 113 -21.94 -6.93 -4.57
CA GLN A 113 -22.25 -6.36 -5.88
C GLN A 113 -23.40 -5.37 -5.66
N ALA A 114 -23.17 -4.10 -5.99
CA ALA A 114 -24.23 -3.11 -6.06
C ALA A 114 -24.90 -3.23 -7.44
#